data_AF-A0A9D8ZXV5-F1
#
_entry.id   AF-A0A9D8ZXV5-F1
#
_cell.length_a   1.000
_cell.length_b   1.000
_cell.length_c   1.000
_cell.angle_alpha   90.00
_cell.angle_beta   90.00
_cell.angle_gamma   90.00
#
_symmetry.space_group_name_H-M   'P 1'
#
loop_
_entity.id
_entity.type
_entity.pdbx_description
1 polymer ?
#
loop_
_entity_poly.entity_id
_entity_poly.type
_entity_poly.pdbx_seq_one_letter_code
_entity_poly.pdbx_strand_id
1 'polypeptide(L)'
;MTDSSLRLLLEFENQAQRDRSQPPTFLHRRDRKFALMCEEQGVAPDAARWLAHLNRLSGPGTTQTSADPILRSWRRIATGFMAMGLIAGVLTMAGLLFYDGGQRINITVFLAFVLLHLVLALFTTVQSLAGWQPWRWLLQRFGVNPGHGEFNRLQPLLMARAAHLGGIAFACAGLITLLAMVVVQDLAFGWSTTLDTAAASYHELVSAVATPWAWLWPAAAPDLSLVEATRFFRAGEPATNPDPALWGQWWPFVTMLWTTWILLPRLLLWGFALTQTRQKARRLLASHPAMHALMYRLETPALDTGNSHHDADDLPDTNARSDCLPLPDSDVLLCWAGAGEPELPEGLRSGKQLVLHAGGTASLSDDDQAMQSIAVHLRARPKPVILLVRSWQPPTGELADFLESARGIWPDGSRVALVPLAPDSSQEPDAHQIQPWLRFAERVGSDFVQVSLPPLQMRDPYSALGEHL
;
A
#
# COMPACT_ATOMS: atom_id res chain seq x y z
N MET A 1 -10.59 -2.84 -28.56
CA MET A 1 -11.06 -2.74 -27.16
C MET A 1 -10.31 -3.66 -26.17
N THR A 2 -9.17 -4.28 -26.52
CA THR A 2 -8.57 -5.35 -25.69
C THR A 2 -7.64 -4.90 -24.56
N ASP A 3 -7.17 -3.65 -24.58
CA ASP A 3 -6.13 -3.15 -23.66
C ASP A 3 -6.65 -2.13 -22.62
N SER A 4 -7.97 -1.91 -22.50
CA SER A 4 -8.52 -0.86 -21.61
C SER A 4 -8.18 -1.10 -20.14
N SER A 5 -8.35 -2.33 -19.63
CA SER A 5 -8.04 -2.65 -18.23
C SER A 5 -6.54 -2.59 -17.92
N LEU A 6 -5.70 -2.96 -18.89
CA LEU A 6 -4.25 -2.93 -18.72
C LEU A 6 -3.70 -1.50 -18.77
N ARG A 7 -4.23 -0.69 -19.70
CA ARG A 7 -3.97 0.74 -19.77
C ARG A 7 -4.43 1.45 -18.50
N LEU A 8 -5.63 1.13 -18.00
CA LEU A 8 -6.17 1.69 -16.76
C LEU A 8 -5.27 1.39 -15.56
N LEU A 9 -4.82 0.14 -15.41
CA LEU A 9 -3.89 -0.24 -14.34
C LEU A 9 -2.58 0.54 -14.41
N LEU A 10 -1.97 0.63 -15.60
CA LEU A 10 -0.73 1.38 -15.79
C LEU A 10 -0.90 2.87 -15.51
N GLU A 11 -1.97 3.48 -16.02
CA GLU A 11 -2.27 4.90 -15.78
C GLU A 11 -2.51 5.18 -14.29
N PHE A 12 -3.25 4.29 -13.62
CA PHE A 12 -3.51 4.38 -12.20
C PHE A 12 -2.24 4.28 -11.36
N GLU A 13 -1.39 3.28 -11.64
CA GLU A 13 -0.12 3.07 -10.93
C GLU A 13 0.81 4.28 -11.10
N ASN A 14 0.89 4.83 -12.31
CA ASN A 14 1.67 6.03 -12.57
C ASN A 14 1.13 7.26 -11.83
N GLN A 15 -0.19 7.44 -11.79
CA GLN A 15 -0.79 8.54 -11.04
C GLN A 15 -0.57 8.36 -9.54
N ALA A 16 -0.74 7.14 -9.01
CA ALA A 16 -0.47 6.83 -7.61
C ALA A 16 0.99 7.12 -7.23
N GLN A 17 1.94 6.85 -8.13
CA GLN A 17 3.34 7.18 -7.92
C GLN A 17 3.59 8.69 -7.88
N ARG A 18 2.92 9.48 -8.74
CA ARG A 18 2.99 10.95 -8.70
C ARG A 18 2.35 11.53 -7.44
N ASP A 19 1.26 10.93 -6.98
CA ASP A 19 0.57 11.38 -5.78
C ASP A 19 1.40 11.14 -4.51
N ARG A 20 2.40 10.26 -4.51
CA ARG A 20 3.29 10.04 -3.35
C ARG A 20 4.06 11.29 -2.92
N SER A 21 4.34 12.23 -3.81
CA SER A 21 5.05 13.48 -3.47
C SER A 21 4.11 14.61 -3.06
N GLN A 22 2.79 14.40 -3.07
CA GLN A 22 1.81 15.42 -2.74
C GLN A 22 1.39 15.37 -1.27
N PRO A 23 1.06 16.51 -0.63
CA PRO A 23 0.55 16.52 0.74
C PRO A 23 -0.75 15.69 0.87
N PRO A 24 -0.90 14.87 1.94
CA PRO A 24 -2.10 14.03 2.13
C PRO A 24 -3.42 14.83 2.16
N THR A 25 -3.40 16.02 2.77
CA THR A 25 -4.55 16.93 2.85
C THR A 25 -4.98 17.43 1.46
N PHE A 26 -4.03 17.75 0.60
CA PHE A 26 -4.28 18.14 -0.79
C PHE A 26 -4.94 17.01 -1.57
N LEU A 27 -4.40 15.78 -1.46
CA LEU A 27 -4.95 14.61 -2.14
C LEU A 27 -6.38 14.32 -1.69
N HIS A 28 -6.66 14.41 -0.39
CA HIS A 28 -8.00 14.20 0.17
C HIS A 28 -8.98 15.23 -0.33
N ARG A 29 -8.62 16.52 -0.30
CA ARG A 29 -9.47 17.60 -0.84
C ARG A 29 -9.78 17.42 -2.32
N ARG A 30 -8.76 17.09 -3.13
CA ARG A 30 -8.89 16.86 -4.58
C ARG A 30 -9.83 15.68 -4.86
N ASP A 31 -9.56 14.54 -4.24
CA ASP A 31 -10.31 13.31 -4.48
C ASP A 31 -11.76 13.44 -3.96
N ARG A 32 -11.96 14.05 -2.78
CA ARG A 32 -13.31 14.30 -2.24
C ARG A 32 -14.11 15.27 -3.11
N LYS A 33 -13.49 16.33 -3.64
CA LYS A 33 -14.14 17.24 -4.59
C LYS A 33 -14.63 16.50 -5.83
N PHE A 34 -13.84 15.56 -6.35
CA PHE A 34 -14.26 14.70 -7.45
C PHE A 34 -15.44 13.79 -7.06
N ALA A 35 -15.43 13.20 -5.87
CA ALA A 35 -16.54 12.38 -5.39
C ALA A 35 -17.87 13.15 -5.34
N LEU A 36 -17.85 14.39 -4.84
CA LEU A 36 -19.02 15.26 -4.79
C LEU A 36 -19.54 15.63 -6.19
N MET A 37 -18.64 15.92 -7.14
CA MET A 37 -19.04 16.14 -8.54
C MET A 37 -19.70 14.91 -9.17
N CYS A 38 -19.27 13.71 -8.80
CA CYS A 38 -19.90 12.47 -9.25
C CYS A 38 -21.29 12.29 -8.64
N GLU A 39 -21.46 12.61 -7.36
CA GLU A 39 -22.74 12.59 -6.65
C GLU A 39 -23.75 13.58 -7.25
N GLU A 40 -23.34 14.82 -7.53
CA GLU A 40 -24.16 15.83 -8.21
C GLU A 40 -24.62 15.39 -9.61
N GLN A 41 -23.82 14.58 -10.30
CA GLN A 41 -24.13 14.03 -11.62
C GLN A 41 -24.96 12.74 -11.55
N GLY A 42 -25.22 12.19 -10.36
CA GLY A 42 -25.92 10.91 -10.18
C GLY A 42 -25.12 9.70 -10.66
N VAL A 43 -23.78 9.80 -10.63
CA VAL A 43 -22.88 8.82 -11.23
C VAL A 43 -21.91 8.26 -10.18
N ALA A 44 -21.75 6.94 -10.11
CA ALA A 44 -20.79 6.34 -9.18
C ALA A 44 -19.33 6.70 -9.53
N PRO A 45 -18.49 7.05 -8.54
CA PRO A 45 -17.08 7.28 -8.77
C PRO A 45 -16.38 5.95 -9.14
N ASP A 46 -15.54 5.99 -10.16
CA ASP A 46 -14.74 4.85 -10.62
C ASP A 46 -13.33 5.34 -10.99
N ALA A 47 -12.33 4.45 -10.90
CA ALA A 47 -10.94 4.74 -11.19
C ALA A 47 -10.74 5.33 -12.59
N ALA A 48 -11.47 4.83 -13.60
CA ALA A 48 -11.37 5.35 -14.96
C ALA A 48 -11.89 6.79 -15.07
N ARG A 49 -12.99 7.11 -14.36
CA ARG A 49 -13.55 8.46 -14.32
C ARG A 49 -12.66 9.42 -13.54
N TRP A 50 -12.10 8.96 -12.43
CA TRP A 50 -11.15 9.72 -11.61
C TRP A 50 -9.90 10.09 -12.42
N LEU A 51 -9.29 9.13 -13.12
CA LEU A 51 -8.15 9.41 -14.02
C LEU A 51 -8.54 10.36 -15.15
N ALA A 52 -9.72 10.19 -15.76
CA ALA A 52 -10.20 11.10 -16.79
C ALA A 52 -10.45 12.52 -16.25
N HIS A 53 -10.87 12.65 -14.99
CA HIS A 53 -10.99 13.94 -14.31
C HIS A 53 -9.61 14.59 -14.08
N LEU A 54 -8.63 13.85 -13.56
CA LEU A 54 -7.28 14.35 -13.36
C LEU A 54 -6.59 14.76 -14.68
N ASN A 55 -6.81 13.99 -15.74
CA ASN A 55 -6.28 14.31 -17.07
C ASN A 55 -6.88 15.60 -17.64
N ARG A 56 -8.14 15.94 -17.28
CA ARG A 56 -8.76 17.23 -17.67
C ARG A 56 -8.17 18.42 -16.91
N LEU A 57 -7.75 18.21 -15.67
CA LEU A 57 -7.10 19.26 -14.86
C LEU A 57 -5.64 19.49 -15.27
N SER A 58 -5.01 18.48 -15.89
CA SER A 58 -3.64 18.55 -16.38
C SER A 58 -3.62 19.24 -17.75
N GLY A 59 -2.95 20.39 -17.87
CA GLY A 59 -2.98 21.22 -19.10
C GLY A 59 -2.48 20.51 -20.37
N PRO A 60 -2.84 21.03 -21.56
CA PRO A 60 -2.48 20.44 -22.86
C PRO A 60 -0.96 20.46 -23.05
N GLY A 61 -0.31 19.31 -22.85
CA GLY A 61 1.15 19.16 -22.93
C GLY A 61 1.76 18.25 -21.85
N THR A 62 1.05 18.04 -20.73
CA THR A 62 1.48 17.10 -19.66
C THR A 62 1.04 15.65 -19.90
N THR A 63 0.34 15.40 -21.01
CA THR A 63 -0.30 14.14 -21.40
C THR A 63 0.61 13.17 -22.16
N GLN A 64 1.92 13.15 -21.89
CA GLN A 64 2.67 11.91 -22.15
C GLN A 64 2.32 10.92 -21.04
N THR A 65 1.23 10.19 -21.28
CA THR A 65 0.80 9.08 -20.45
C THR A 65 1.92 8.04 -20.41
N SER A 66 2.62 7.89 -19.28
CA SER A 66 3.77 6.96 -19.15
C SER A 66 3.41 5.47 -19.34
N ALA A 67 2.13 5.14 -19.49
CA ALA A 67 1.66 3.83 -19.95
C ALA A 67 1.98 3.55 -21.43
N ASP A 68 2.03 4.58 -22.28
CA ASP A 68 2.27 4.45 -23.72
C ASP A 68 3.59 3.77 -24.10
N PRO A 69 4.76 4.14 -23.55
CA PRO A 69 6.02 3.48 -23.89
C PRO A 69 6.04 2.00 -23.52
N ILE A 70 5.46 1.63 -22.36
CA ILE A 70 5.37 0.22 -21.92
C ILE A 70 4.47 -0.57 -22.88
N LEU A 71 3.28 -0.04 -23.19
CA LEU A 71 2.35 -0.66 -24.13
C LEU A 71 2.96 -0.81 -25.53
N ARG A 72 3.67 0.21 -26.02
CA ARG A 72 4.37 0.17 -27.31
C ARG A 72 5.46 -0.89 -27.33
N SER A 73 6.22 -1.04 -26.24
CA SER A 73 7.23 -2.10 -26.10
C SER A 73 6.59 -3.49 -26.20
N TRP A 74 5.50 -3.74 -25.47
CA TRP A 74 4.78 -5.02 -25.55
C TRP A 74 4.13 -5.29 -26.90
N ARG A 75 3.64 -4.25 -27.59
CA ARG A 75 3.18 -4.39 -28.98
C ARG A 75 4.33 -4.78 -29.91
N ARG A 76 5.51 -4.17 -29.77
CA ARG A 76 6.70 -4.54 -30.56
C ARG A 76 7.12 -5.99 -30.35
N ILE A 77 7.08 -6.46 -29.10
CA ILE A 77 7.34 -7.87 -28.78
C ILE A 77 6.31 -8.76 -29.50
N ALA A 78 5.02 -8.46 -29.35
CA ALA A 78 3.95 -9.23 -29.99
C ALA A 78 4.07 -9.25 -31.53
N THR A 79 4.40 -8.11 -32.15
CA THR A 79 4.65 -8.03 -33.60
C THR A 79 5.91 -8.78 -34.00
N GLY A 80 6.96 -8.78 -33.18
CA GLY A 80 8.19 -9.55 -33.41
C GLY A 80 7.92 -11.05 -33.40
N PHE A 81 7.18 -11.55 -32.40
CA PHE A 81 6.73 -12.95 -32.35
C PHE A 81 5.84 -13.32 -33.53
N MET A 82 4.93 -12.43 -33.93
CA MET A 82 4.08 -12.63 -35.11
C MET A 82 4.92 -12.75 -36.39
N ALA A 83 5.85 -11.81 -36.64
CA ALA A 83 6.71 -11.83 -37.82
C ALA A 83 7.62 -13.06 -37.86
N MET A 84 8.24 -13.40 -36.73
CA MET A 84 9.05 -14.62 -36.59
C MET A 84 8.20 -15.87 -36.83
N GLY A 85 6.98 -15.91 -36.28
CA GLY A 85 6.03 -17.00 -36.50
C GLY A 85 5.66 -17.16 -37.97
N LEU A 86 5.33 -16.07 -38.68
CA LEU A 86 5.05 -16.11 -40.12
C LEU A 86 6.20 -16.72 -40.92
N ILE A 87 7.42 -16.20 -40.73
CA ILE A 87 8.62 -16.67 -41.46
C ILE A 87 8.90 -18.13 -41.14
N ALA A 88 8.90 -18.48 -39.85
CA ALA A 88 9.12 -19.85 -39.42
C ALA A 88 8.03 -20.80 -39.95
N GLY A 89 6.78 -20.36 -40.04
CA GLY A 89 5.66 -21.15 -40.54
C GLY A 89 5.82 -21.51 -42.01
N VAL A 90 6.17 -20.52 -42.84
CA VAL A 90 6.46 -20.75 -44.27
C VAL A 90 7.64 -21.70 -44.43
N LEU A 91 8.78 -21.41 -43.79
CA LEU A 91 9.99 -22.22 -43.93
C LEU A 91 9.79 -23.65 -43.43
N THR A 92 9.11 -23.82 -42.29
CA THR A 92 8.89 -25.15 -41.72
C THR A 92 7.94 -25.97 -42.57
N MET A 93 6.83 -25.38 -43.03
CA MET A 93 5.90 -26.10 -43.90
C MET A 93 6.55 -26.46 -45.24
N ALA A 94 7.29 -25.52 -45.85
CA ALA A 94 8.03 -25.79 -47.07
C ALA A 94 9.08 -26.91 -46.89
N GLY A 95 9.73 -26.96 -45.73
CA GLY A 95 10.67 -28.04 -45.38
C GLY A 95 9.98 -29.38 -45.11
N LEU A 96 8.83 -29.39 -44.43
CA LEU A 96 8.05 -30.61 -44.18
C LEU A 96 7.46 -31.20 -45.47
N LEU A 97 7.13 -30.35 -46.44
CA LEU A 97 6.62 -30.73 -47.75
C LEU A 97 7.71 -30.83 -48.82
N PHE A 98 8.99 -30.71 -48.44
CA PHE A 98 10.09 -30.77 -49.40
C PHE A 98 10.08 -32.13 -50.12
N TYR A 99 9.91 -32.07 -51.43
CA TYR A 99 9.76 -33.21 -52.31
C TYR A 99 10.69 -33.05 -53.52
N ASP A 100 11.61 -34.00 -53.70
CA ASP A 100 12.61 -34.01 -54.79
C ASP A 100 12.30 -35.12 -55.82
N GLY A 101 11.02 -35.49 -55.98
CA GLY A 101 10.59 -36.53 -56.93
C GLY A 101 10.88 -37.98 -56.53
N GLY A 102 11.92 -38.23 -55.71
CA GLY A 102 12.37 -39.57 -55.34
C GLY A 102 11.93 -40.08 -53.96
N GLN A 103 11.46 -39.20 -53.07
CA GLN A 103 11.10 -39.56 -51.69
C GLN A 103 9.70 -39.07 -51.33
N ARG A 104 8.92 -39.91 -50.63
CA ARG A 104 7.54 -39.59 -50.20
C ARG A 104 7.55 -38.76 -48.92
N ILE A 105 6.59 -37.84 -48.81
CA ILE A 105 6.38 -37.03 -47.61
C ILE A 105 5.77 -37.91 -46.52
N ASN A 106 6.47 -38.08 -45.40
CA ASN A 106 6.06 -38.99 -44.34
C ASN A 106 5.05 -38.36 -43.36
N ILE A 107 3.81 -38.85 -43.35
CA ILE A 107 2.72 -38.40 -42.48
C ILE A 107 3.04 -38.57 -40.99
N THR A 108 3.85 -39.57 -40.61
CA THR A 108 4.28 -39.76 -39.21
C THR A 108 5.06 -38.55 -38.67
N VAL A 109 5.83 -37.88 -39.53
CA VAL A 109 6.58 -36.66 -39.16
C VAL A 109 5.61 -35.53 -38.86
N PHE A 110 4.51 -35.40 -39.62
CA PHE A 110 3.45 -34.43 -39.32
C PHE A 110 2.79 -34.71 -37.98
N LEU A 111 2.44 -35.96 -37.67
CA LEU A 111 1.86 -36.32 -36.36
C LEU A 111 2.83 -35.98 -35.21
N ALA A 112 4.11 -36.34 -35.33
CA ALA A 112 5.12 -36.03 -34.32
C ALA A 112 5.31 -34.51 -34.14
N PHE A 113 5.33 -33.77 -35.24
CA PHE A 113 5.48 -32.32 -35.24
C PHE A 113 4.29 -31.61 -34.58
N VAL A 114 3.06 -32.07 -34.87
CA VAL A 114 1.83 -31.60 -34.22
C VAL A 114 1.86 -31.88 -32.73
N LEU A 115 2.25 -33.10 -32.31
CA LEU A 115 2.39 -33.45 -30.90
C LEU A 115 3.38 -32.54 -30.18
N LEU A 116 4.56 -32.31 -30.77
CA LEU A 116 5.54 -31.36 -30.24
C LEU A 116 4.94 -29.96 -30.09
N HIS A 117 4.16 -29.50 -31.08
CA HIS A 117 3.52 -28.18 -31.03
C HIS A 117 2.48 -28.07 -29.91
N LEU A 118 1.70 -29.12 -29.68
CA LEU A 118 0.74 -29.20 -28.57
C LEU A 118 1.46 -29.13 -27.21
N VAL A 119 2.52 -29.92 -27.05
CA VAL A 119 3.33 -29.93 -25.81
C VAL A 119 3.94 -28.55 -25.56
N LEU A 120 4.53 -27.91 -26.57
CA LEU A 120 5.11 -26.56 -26.44
C LEU A 120 4.06 -25.49 -26.14
N ALA A 121 2.87 -25.59 -26.74
CA ALA A 121 1.76 -24.67 -26.47
C ALA A 121 1.24 -24.82 -25.03
N LEU A 122 1.12 -26.07 -24.54
CA LEU A 122 0.74 -26.34 -23.17
C LEU A 122 1.81 -25.85 -22.19
N PHE A 123 3.08 -26.18 -22.44
CA PHE A 123 4.21 -25.73 -21.63
C PHE A 123 4.26 -24.21 -21.51
N THR A 124 4.10 -23.48 -22.63
CA THR A 124 4.06 -22.01 -22.63
C THR A 124 2.95 -21.47 -21.72
N THR A 125 1.78 -22.11 -21.73
CA THR A 125 0.64 -21.71 -20.90
C THR A 125 0.91 -22.01 -19.42
N VAL A 126 1.35 -23.22 -19.10
CA VAL A 126 1.66 -23.63 -17.71
C VAL A 126 2.78 -22.77 -17.12
N GLN A 127 3.84 -22.52 -17.89
CA GLN A 127 4.94 -21.64 -17.49
C GLN A 127 4.44 -20.23 -17.13
N SER A 128 3.50 -19.69 -17.91
CA SER A 128 2.93 -18.36 -17.64
C SER A 128 2.08 -18.31 -16.37
N LEU A 129 1.36 -19.40 -16.06
CA LEU A 129 0.53 -19.52 -14.86
C LEU A 129 1.39 -19.70 -13.60
N ALA A 130 2.49 -20.45 -13.71
CA ALA A 130 3.48 -20.60 -12.65
C ALA A 130 4.29 -19.33 -12.38
N GLY A 131 4.23 -18.33 -13.28
CA GLY A 131 4.97 -17.08 -13.16
C GLY A 131 6.47 -17.22 -13.46
N TRP A 132 6.90 -18.34 -14.04
CA TRP A 132 8.31 -18.60 -14.33
C TRP A 132 8.79 -17.81 -15.56
N GLN A 133 9.85 -17.03 -15.40
CA GLN A 133 10.38 -16.12 -16.43
C GLN A 133 11.87 -16.34 -16.75
N PRO A 134 12.22 -17.45 -17.43
CA PRO A 134 13.61 -17.72 -17.80
C PRO A 134 14.18 -16.69 -18.79
N TRP A 135 13.33 -16.01 -19.56
CA TRP A 135 13.73 -15.05 -20.59
C TRP A 135 13.80 -13.59 -20.10
N ARG A 136 13.73 -13.35 -18.78
CA ARG A 136 13.70 -11.99 -18.22
C ARG A 136 14.96 -11.19 -18.56
N TRP A 137 16.12 -11.84 -18.56
CA TRP A 137 17.41 -11.23 -18.93
C TRP A 137 17.41 -10.73 -20.39
N LEU A 138 16.76 -11.47 -21.30
CA LEU A 138 16.69 -11.13 -22.71
C LEU A 138 15.80 -9.90 -22.93
N LEU A 139 14.69 -9.82 -22.19
CA LEU A 139 13.81 -8.64 -22.20
C LEU A 139 14.55 -7.37 -21.75
N GLN A 140 15.35 -7.48 -20.68
CA GLN A 140 16.17 -6.37 -20.20
C GLN A 140 17.19 -5.93 -21.26
N ARG A 141 17.81 -6.88 -21.96
CA ARG A 141 18.79 -6.59 -23.03
C ARG A 141 18.18 -5.87 -24.23
N PHE A 142 16.92 -6.17 -24.57
CA PHE A 142 16.19 -5.48 -25.64
C PHE A 142 15.56 -4.14 -25.19
N GLY A 143 15.93 -3.63 -24.01
CA GLY A 143 15.41 -2.36 -23.49
C GLY A 143 13.90 -2.40 -23.22
N VAL A 144 13.34 -3.60 -22.99
CA VAL A 144 11.94 -3.75 -22.59
C VAL A 144 11.84 -3.25 -21.17
N ASN A 145 11.22 -2.08 -21.02
CA ASN A 145 10.99 -1.51 -19.71
C ASN A 145 9.99 -2.42 -18.97
N PRO A 146 10.39 -3.14 -17.90
CA PRO A 146 9.57 -4.19 -17.29
C PRO A 146 8.26 -3.67 -16.67
N GLY A 147 8.01 -2.35 -16.72
CA GLY A 147 7.04 -1.71 -15.87
C GLY A 147 7.53 -1.73 -14.42
N HIS A 148 6.93 -0.89 -13.60
CA HIS A 148 7.22 -0.83 -12.18
C HIS A 148 6.10 -1.54 -11.42
N GLY A 149 6.37 -1.89 -10.15
CA GLY A 149 5.39 -2.38 -9.20
C GLY A 149 4.53 -3.57 -9.66
N GLU A 150 3.22 -3.41 -9.53
CA GLU A 150 2.24 -4.51 -9.66
C GLU A 150 2.11 -5.01 -11.10
N PHE A 151 2.46 -4.19 -12.10
CA PHE A 151 2.45 -4.56 -13.51
C PHE A 151 3.39 -5.72 -13.83
N ASN A 152 4.49 -5.87 -13.09
CA ASN A 152 5.46 -6.96 -13.31
C ASN A 152 4.81 -8.36 -13.18
N ARG A 153 3.73 -8.47 -12.38
CA ARG A 153 2.96 -9.71 -12.19
C ARG A 153 2.15 -10.12 -13.42
N LEU A 154 1.96 -9.24 -14.41
CA LEU A 154 1.26 -9.51 -15.67
C LEU A 154 2.20 -9.99 -16.78
N GLN A 155 3.51 -9.74 -16.67
CA GLN A 155 4.46 -10.05 -17.73
C GLN A 155 4.46 -11.52 -18.20
N PRO A 156 4.37 -12.55 -17.33
CA PRO A 156 4.35 -13.94 -17.81
C PRO A 156 3.14 -14.20 -18.73
N LEU A 157 1.98 -13.63 -18.41
CA LEU A 157 0.77 -13.76 -19.22
C LEU A 157 0.85 -12.98 -20.53
N LEU A 158 1.47 -11.79 -20.50
CA LEU A 158 1.73 -11.00 -21.71
C LEU A 158 2.71 -11.72 -22.66
N MET A 159 3.70 -12.40 -22.11
CA MET A 159 4.64 -13.22 -22.87
C MET A 159 3.94 -14.44 -23.48
N ALA A 160 3.13 -15.17 -22.71
CA ALA A 160 2.31 -16.26 -23.24
C ALA A 160 1.38 -15.78 -24.35
N ARG A 161 0.73 -14.61 -24.18
CA ARG A 161 -0.10 -13.99 -25.21
C ARG A 161 0.69 -13.70 -26.50
N ALA A 162 1.91 -13.15 -26.39
CA ALA A 162 2.77 -12.88 -27.53
C ALA A 162 3.25 -14.18 -28.22
N ALA A 163 3.67 -15.17 -27.45
CA ALA A 163 4.10 -16.47 -27.95
C ALA A 163 2.97 -17.22 -28.66
N HIS A 164 1.76 -17.24 -28.09
CA HIS A 164 0.60 -17.85 -28.75
C HIS A 164 0.18 -17.09 -30.02
N LEU A 165 0.28 -15.75 -30.02
CA LEU A 165 0.05 -14.97 -31.24
C LEU A 165 1.08 -15.31 -32.33
N GLY A 166 2.35 -15.45 -31.98
CA GLY A 166 3.39 -15.94 -32.89
C GLY A 166 3.10 -17.36 -33.40
N GLY A 167 2.65 -18.25 -32.51
CA GLY A 167 2.25 -19.61 -32.86
C GLY A 167 1.02 -19.69 -33.77
N ILE A 168 0.06 -18.78 -33.61
CA ILE A 168 -1.09 -18.65 -34.52
C ILE A 168 -0.61 -18.16 -35.88
N ALA A 169 0.26 -17.15 -35.91
CA ALA A 169 0.83 -16.65 -37.16
C ALA A 169 1.63 -17.74 -37.90
N PHE A 170 2.43 -18.54 -37.16
CA PHE A 170 3.09 -19.73 -37.65
C PHE A 170 2.10 -20.74 -38.25
N ALA A 171 1.03 -21.06 -37.52
CA ALA A 171 0.05 -22.03 -37.96
C ALA A 171 -0.69 -21.55 -39.22
N CYS A 172 -1.09 -20.29 -39.29
CA CYS A 172 -1.73 -19.69 -40.46
C CYS A 172 -0.79 -19.64 -41.66
N ALA A 173 0.46 -19.19 -41.48
CA ALA A 173 1.44 -19.15 -42.56
C ALA A 173 1.73 -20.56 -43.09
N GLY A 174 1.96 -21.53 -42.20
CA GLY A 174 2.14 -22.93 -42.58
C GLY A 174 0.93 -23.49 -43.32
N LEU A 175 -0.29 -23.21 -42.87
CA LEU A 175 -1.52 -23.65 -43.54
C LEU A 175 -1.64 -23.05 -44.95
N ILE A 176 -1.34 -21.75 -45.11
CA ILE A 176 -1.34 -21.08 -46.41
C ILE A 176 -0.28 -21.70 -47.33
N THR A 177 0.92 -21.96 -46.81
CA THR A 177 2.01 -22.61 -47.58
C THR A 177 1.63 -24.03 -47.98
N LEU A 178 1.03 -24.82 -47.10
CA LEU A 178 0.53 -26.16 -47.41
C LEU A 178 -0.45 -26.11 -48.57
N LEU A 179 -1.48 -25.26 -48.49
CA LEU A 179 -2.49 -25.13 -49.54
C LEU A 179 -1.89 -24.64 -50.86
N ALA A 180 -0.97 -23.67 -50.80
CA ALA A 180 -0.27 -23.19 -51.98
C ALA A 180 0.58 -24.30 -52.64
N MET A 181 1.30 -25.09 -51.85
CA MET A 181 2.10 -26.21 -52.36
C MET A 181 1.23 -27.33 -52.93
N VAL A 182 0.11 -27.67 -52.30
CA VAL A 182 -0.85 -28.65 -52.84
C VAL A 182 -1.41 -28.22 -54.20
N VAL A 183 -1.59 -26.91 -54.42
CA VAL A 183 -2.09 -26.38 -55.70
C VAL A 183 -1.00 -26.34 -56.78
N VAL A 184 0.26 -26.08 -56.40
CA VAL A 184 1.37 -25.86 -57.34
C VAL A 184 2.16 -27.14 -57.63
N GLN A 185 2.24 -28.07 -56.67
CA GLN A 185 3.07 -29.26 -56.73
C GLN A 185 2.22 -30.52 -56.63
N ASP A 186 2.60 -31.56 -57.37
CA ASP A 186 2.04 -32.90 -57.21
C ASP A 186 2.70 -33.61 -56.03
N LEU A 187 2.13 -33.40 -54.83
CA LEU A 187 2.69 -33.88 -53.57
C LEU A 187 2.34 -35.36 -53.35
N ALA A 188 3.37 -36.20 -53.25
CA ALA A 188 3.22 -37.61 -52.92
C ALA A 188 3.40 -37.84 -51.41
N PHE A 189 2.30 -38.07 -50.70
CA PHE A 189 2.31 -38.45 -49.28
C PHE A 189 2.34 -39.97 -49.09
N GLY A 190 2.90 -40.39 -47.97
CA GLY A 190 2.80 -41.76 -47.49
C GLY A 190 3.19 -41.87 -46.04
N TRP A 191 3.22 -43.07 -45.51
CA TRP A 191 3.67 -43.29 -44.14
C TRP A 191 4.67 -44.44 -44.05
N SER A 192 5.62 -44.26 -43.14
CA SER A 192 6.54 -45.30 -42.71
C SER A 192 6.91 -45.05 -41.25
N THR A 193 6.95 -46.12 -40.47
CA THR A 193 7.37 -46.13 -39.07
C THR A 193 8.59 -47.02 -38.93
N THR A 194 9.47 -46.70 -37.97
CA THR A 194 10.61 -47.58 -37.62
C THR A 194 10.18 -48.79 -36.82
N LEU A 195 9.05 -48.68 -36.11
CA LEU A 195 8.37 -49.80 -35.46
C LEU A 195 7.56 -50.55 -36.51
N ASP A 196 7.67 -51.88 -36.55
CA ASP A 196 6.87 -52.73 -37.44
C ASP A 196 5.41 -52.73 -36.98
N THR A 197 4.69 -51.66 -37.33
CA THR A 197 3.28 -51.49 -37.02
C THR A 197 2.44 -52.00 -38.18
N ALA A 198 1.42 -52.81 -37.85
CA ALA A 198 0.42 -53.21 -38.82
C ALA A 198 -0.33 -51.97 -39.35
N ALA A 199 -0.74 -52.01 -40.63
CA ALA A 199 -1.53 -50.95 -41.25
C ALA A 199 -2.84 -50.68 -40.47
N ALA A 200 -3.45 -51.73 -39.92
CA ALA A 200 -4.62 -51.62 -39.06
C ALA A 200 -4.38 -50.72 -37.83
N SER A 201 -3.26 -50.93 -37.10
CA SER A 201 -2.94 -50.11 -35.92
C SER A 201 -2.61 -48.65 -36.30
N TYR A 202 -2.00 -48.43 -37.46
CA TYR A 202 -1.75 -47.07 -37.95
C TYR A 202 -3.06 -46.37 -38.36
N HIS A 203 -3.97 -47.09 -39.01
CA HIS A 203 -5.30 -46.59 -39.35
C HIS A 203 -6.10 -46.23 -38.08
N GLU A 204 -6.09 -47.08 -37.04
CA GLU A 204 -6.74 -46.76 -35.75
C GLU A 204 -6.22 -45.44 -35.16
N LEU A 205 -4.90 -45.21 -35.18
CA LEU A 205 -4.29 -43.95 -34.72
C LEU A 205 -4.77 -42.76 -35.55
N VAL A 206 -4.69 -42.86 -36.88
CA VAL A 206 -5.10 -41.78 -37.80
C VAL A 206 -6.59 -41.47 -37.67
N SER A 207 -7.43 -42.50 -37.55
CA SER A 207 -8.87 -42.36 -37.33
C SER A 207 -9.16 -41.73 -35.97
N ALA A 208 -8.46 -42.11 -34.90
CA ALA A 208 -8.60 -41.48 -33.58
C ALA A 208 -8.25 -39.99 -33.63
N VAL A 209 -7.17 -39.62 -34.32
CA VAL A 209 -6.74 -38.22 -34.52
C VAL A 209 -7.74 -37.44 -35.37
N ALA A 210 -8.39 -38.09 -36.35
CA ALA A 210 -9.38 -37.48 -37.23
C ALA A 210 -10.78 -37.31 -36.63
N THR A 211 -11.05 -37.92 -35.47
CA THR A 211 -12.36 -37.86 -34.80
C THR A 211 -13.00 -36.46 -34.71
N PRO A 212 -12.27 -35.35 -34.45
CA PRO A 212 -12.92 -34.05 -34.27
C PRO A 212 -13.56 -33.49 -35.54
N TRP A 213 -13.13 -33.95 -36.73
CA TRP A 213 -13.63 -33.46 -38.01
C TRP A 213 -14.19 -34.55 -38.93
N ALA A 214 -14.03 -35.83 -38.61
CA ALA A 214 -14.48 -36.93 -39.45
C ALA A 214 -15.98 -36.83 -39.79
N TRP A 215 -16.79 -36.28 -38.87
CA TRP A 215 -18.22 -36.02 -39.10
C TRP A 215 -18.51 -34.86 -40.06
N LEU A 216 -17.60 -33.89 -40.14
CA LEU A 216 -17.76 -32.67 -40.95
C LEU A 216 -17.18 -32.86 -42.35
N TRP A 217 -16.03 -33.51 -42.46
CA TRP A 217 -15.36 -33.79 -43.72
C TRP A 217 -14.82 -35.21 -43.74
N PRO A 218 -15.66 -36.21 -44.07
CA PRO A 218 -15.28 -37.62 -44.07
C PRO A 218 -14.10 -37.93 -45.00
N ALA A 219 -13.98 -37.22 -46.13
CA ALA A 219 -12.84 -37.37 -47.06
C ALA A 219 -11.50 -36.91 -46.48
N ALA A 220 -11.50 -36.16 -45.36
CA ALA A 220 -10.30 -35.82 -44.60
C ALA A 220 -9.99 -36.83 -43.47
N ALA A 221 -10.70 -37.96 -43.42
CA ALA A 221 -10.39 -39.11 -42.57
C ALA A 221 -9.94 -40.29 -43.46
N PRO A 222 -8.63 -40.59 -43.52
CA PRO A 222 -8.08 -41.67 -44.34
C PRO A 222 -8.69 -43.03 -44.00
N ASP A 223 -9.19 -43.75 -45.02
CA ASP A 223 -9.67 -45.11 -44.86
C ASP A 223 -8.53 -46.13 -44.78
N LEU A 224 -8.85 -47.37 -44.39
CA LEU A 224 -7.85 -48.43 -44.25
C LEU A 224 -7.15 -48.74 -45.58
N SER A 225 -7.88 -48.72 -46.70
CA SER A 225 -7.32 -48.98 -48.04
C SER A 225 -6.27 -47.95 -48.44
N LEU A 226 -6.52 -46.66 -48.18
CA LEU A 226 -5.57 -45.59 -48.44
C LEU A 226 -4.33 -45.76 -47.56
N VAL A 227 -4.51 -46.11 -46.28
CA VAL A 227 -3.39 -46.39 -45.37
C VAL A 227 -2.55 -47.57 -45.88
N GLU A 228 -3.16 -48.68 -46.28
CA GLU A 228 -2.43 -49.83 -46.81
C GLU A 228 -1.68 -49.50 -48.11
N ALA A 229 -2.33 -48.80 -49.03
CA ALA A 229 -1.78 -48.45 -50.34
C ALA A 229 -0.63 -47.42 -50.28
N THR A 230 -0.61 -46.55 -49.26
CA THR A 230 0.44 -45.52 -49.11
C THR A 230 1.55 -45.90 -48.11
N ARG A 231 1.52 -47.12 -47.56
CA ARG A 231 2.62 -47.67 -46.75
C ARG A 231 3.87 -47.86 -47.59
N PHE A 232 5.03 -47.46 -47.07
CA PHE A 232 6.30 -47.67 -47.78
C PHE A 232 7.43 -48.14 -46.87
N PHE A 233 8.28 -49.02 -47.38
CA PHE A 233 9.48 -49.50 -46.68
C PHE A 233 10.72 -48.97 -47.38
N ARG A 234 11.68 -48.44 -46.60
CA ARG A 234 12.96 -47.96 -47.16
C ARG A 234 13.89 -49.08 -47.63
N ALA A 235 13.63 -50.33 -47.24
CA ALA A 235 14.46 -51.50 -47.52
C ALA A 235 13.69 -52.68 -48.17
N GLY A 236 12.40 -52.49 -48.50
CA GLY A 236 11.56 -53.55 -49.08
C GLY A 236 11.38 -53.37 -50.59
N GLU A 237 11.05 -54.47 -51.29
CA GLU A 237 10.71 -54.43 -52.71
C GLU A 237 9.56 -53.43 -52.96
N PRO A 238 9.64 -52.59 -54.00
CA PRO A 238 8.57 -51.68 -54.35
C PRO A 238 7.30 -52.51 -54.61
N ALA A 239 6.21 -52.15 -53.93
CA ALA A 239 4.91 -52.74 -54.21
C ALA A 239 4.64 -52.72 -55.73
N THR A 240 4.14 -53.82 -56.25
CA THR A 240 3.84 -54.00 -57.68
C THR A 240 2.69 -53.05 -58.05
N ASN A 241 3.02 -51.92 -58.69
CA ASN A 241 2.09 -50.88 -59.19
C ASN A 241 1.16 -50.21 -58.14
N PRO A 242 1.68 -49.37 -57.24
CA PRO A 242 0.84 -48.39 -56.55
C PRO A 242 0.34 -47.33 -57.55
N ASP A 243 -0.96 -47.02 -57.49
CA ASP A 243 -1.55 -45.89 -58.22
C ASP A 243 -1.02 -44.56 -57.61
N PRO A 244 -0.23 -43.76 -58.35
CA PRO A 244 0.34 -42.51 -57.84
C PRO A 244 -0.72 -41.51 -57.38
N ALA A 245 -1.94 -41.58 -57.91
CA ALA A 245 -3.03 -40.69 -57.53
C ALA A 245 -3.45 -40.85 -56.05
N LEU A 246 -3.25 -42.05 -55.46
CA LEU A 246 -3.56 -42.31 -54.06
C LEU A 246 -2.63 -41.55 -53.11
N TRP A 247 -1.39 -41.26 -53.53
CA TRP A 247 -0.44 -40.53 -52.68
C TRP A 247 -0.82 -39.07 -52.47
N GLY A 248 -1.52 -38.47 -53.43
CA GLY A 248 -2.05 -37.11 -53.31
C GLY A 248 -3.22 -36.99 -52.31
N GLN A 249 -3.92 -38.09 -51.98
CA GLN A 249 -5.19 -38.03 -51.23
C GLN A 249 -5.05 -37.68 -49.74
N TRP A 250 -3.83 -37.55 -49.21
CA TRP A 250 -3.59 -37.22 -47.81
C TRP A 250 -3.72 -35.72 -47.48
N TRP A 251 -3.69 -34.84 -48.48
CA TRP A 251 -3.71 -33.39 -48.23
C TRP A 251 -4.92 -32.90 -47.40
N PRO A 252 -6.16 -33.44 -47.54
CA PRO A 252 -7.29 -33.03 -46.72
C PRO A 252 -7.07 -33.40 -45.24
N PHE A 253 -6.53 -34.60 -44.99
CA PHE A 253 -6.16 -35.04 -43.65
C PHE A 253 -5.09 -34.12 -43.04
N VAL A 254 -4.00 -33.83 -43.78
CA VAL A 254 -2.91 -32.95 -43.29
C VAL A 254 -3.43 -31.53 -43.00
N THR A 255 -4.33 -31.03 -43.84
CA THR A 255 -4.97 -29.72 -43.68
C THR A 255 -5.80 -29.66 -42.40
N MET A 256 -6.64 -30.67 -42.16
CA MET A 256 -7.47 -30.76 -40.95
C MET A 256 -6.65 -31.06 -39.70
N LEU A 257 -5.62 -31.90 -39.80
CA LEU A 257 -4.66 -32.16 -38.73
C LEU A 257 -4.00 -30.85 -38.26
N TRP A 258 -3.49 -30.05 -39.20
CA TRP A 258 -2.84 -28.78 -38.89
C TRP A 258 -3.82 -27.75 -38.30
N THR A 259 -5.00 -27.64 -38.90
CA THR A 259 -6.04 -26.68 -38.47
C THR A 259 -6.57 -27.02 -37.08
N THR A 260 -6.95 -28.28 -36.85
CA THR A 260 -7.59 -28.73 -35.62
C THR A 260 -6.61 -28.87 -34.46
N TRP A 261 -5.38 -29.29 -34.71
CA TRP A 261 -4.43 -29.62 -33.63
C TRP A 261 -3.30 -28.62 -33.46
N ILE A 262 -3.02 -27.73 -34.42
CA ILE A 262 -2.04 -26.64 -34.23
C ILE A 262 -2.75 -25.30 -34.10
N LEU A 263 -3.60 -24.94 -35.06
CA LEU A 263 -4.21 -23.61 -35.10
C LEU A 263 -5.27 -23.43 -34.01
N LEU A 264 -6.27 -24.33 -33.95
CA LEU A 264 -7.40 -24.21 -33.03
C LEU A 264 -6.99 -24.19 -31.55
N PRO A 265 -6.11 -25.09 -31.05
CA PRO A 265 -5.71 -25.06 -29.64
C PRO A 265 -4.97 -23.78 -29.29
N ARG A 266 -4.16 -23.24 -30.22
CA ARG A 266 -3.48 -21.96 -30.03
C ARG A 266 -4.45 -20.78 -30.00
N LEU A 267 -5.51 -20.78 -30.81
CA LEU A 267 -6.57 -19.78 -30.74
C LEU A 267 -7.28 -19.82 -29.37
N LEU A 268 -7.60 -21.03 -28.88
CA LEU A 268 -8.21 -21.21 -27.55
C LEU A 268 -7.29 -20.75 -26.43
N LEU A 269 -6.01 -21.15 -26.45
CA LEU A 269 -5.02 -20.76 -25.44
C LEU A 269 -4.69 -19.27 -25.49
N TRP A 270 -4.68 -18.65 -26.68
CA TRP A 270 -4.57 -17.20 -26.83
C TRP A 270 -5.78 -16.47 -26.25
N GLY A 271 -6.99 -16.97 -26.51
CA GLY A 271 -8.22 -16.48 -25.90
C GLY A 271 -8.18 -16.58 -24.37
N PHE A 272 -7.71 -17.70 -23.84
CA PHE A 272 -7.49 -17.90 -22.41
C PHE A 272 -6.43 -16.93 -21.84
N ALA A 273 -5.29 -16.75 -22.51
CA ALA A 273 -4.28 -15.80 -22.08
C ALA A 273 -4.82 -14.35 -22.06
N LEU A 274 -5.66 -13.98 -23.02
CA LEU A 274 -6.36 -12.69 -23.07
C LEU A 274 -7.30 -12.51 -21.88
N THR A 275 -8.16 -13.50 -21.59
CA THR A 275 -9.12 -13.41 -20.48
C THR A 275 -8.39 -13.34 -19.14
N GLN A 276 -7.37 -14.20 -18.93
CA GLN A 276 -6.54 -14.21 -17.73
C GLN A 276 -5.80 -12.87 -17.53
N THR A 277 -5.23 -12.30 -18.60
CA THR A 277 -4.56 -10.99 -18.52
C THR A 277 -5.53 -9.91 -18.08
N ARG A 278 -6.74 -9.87 -18.66
CA ARG A 278 -7.77 -8.88 -18.29
C ARG A 278 -8.25 -9.06 -16.85
N GLN A 279 -8.55 -10.30 -16.45
CA GLN A 279 -9.00 -10.61 -15.10
C GLN A 279 -7.94 -10.26 -14.07
N LYS A 280 -6.68 -10.64 -14.31
CA LYS A 280 -5.56 -10.33 -13.42
C LYS A 280 -5.30 -8.83 -13.35
N ALA A 281 -5.38 -8.10 -14.46
CA ALA A 281 -5.25 -6.64 -14.44
C ALA A 281 -6.34 -5.95 -13.59
N ARG A 282 -7.61 -6.40 -13.72
CA ARG A 282 -8.72 -5.90 -12.89
C ARG A 282 -8.53 -6.23 -11.41
N ARG A 283 -8.13 -7.47 -11.10
CA ARG A 283 -7.86 -7.90 -9.72
C ARG A 283 -6.72 -7.09 -9.11
N LEU A 284 -5.62 -6.89 -9.84
CA LEU A 284 -4.49 -6.08 -9.38
C LEU A 284 -4.87 -4.62 -9.14
N LEU A 285 -5.73 -4.05 -10.00
CA LEU A 285 -6.24 -2.69 -9.81
C LEU A 285 -7.10 -2.60 -8.54
N ALA A 286 -8.04 -3.54 -8.37
CA ALA A 286 -8.92 -3.59 -7.20
C ALA A 286 -8.14 -3.81 -5.90
N SER A 287 -7.13 -4.69 -5.91
CA SER A 287 -6.28 -4.97 -4.76
C SER A 287 -5.15 -3.94 -4.56
N HIS A 288 -5.07 -2.89 -5.39
CA HIS A 288 -3.95 -1.95 -5.33
C HIS A 288 -4.00 -1.12 -4.04
N PRO A 289 -2.90 -0.92 -3.30
CA PRO A 289 -2.91 -0.14 -2.05
C PRO A 289 -3.42 1.29 -2.24
N ALA A 290 -2.98 1.96 -3.30
CA ALA A 290 -3.47 3.31 -3.63
C ALA A 290 -4.95 3.34 -4.05
N MET A 291 -5.53 2.21 -4.50
CA MET A 291 -6.97 2.13 -4.78
C MET A 291 -7.77 2.17 -3.49
N HIS A 292 -7.35 1.42 -2.47
CA HIS A 292 -7.99 1.47 -1.15
C HIS A 292 -7.88 2.87 -0.53
N ALA A 293 -6.70 3.50 -0.63
CA ALA A 293 -6.51 4.87 -0.15
C ALA A 293 -7.35 5.89 -0.93
N LEU A 294 -7.54 5.69 -2.24
CA LEU A 294 -8.44 6.51 -3.04
C LEU A 294 -9.90 6.33 -2.58
N MET A 295 -10.39 5.09 -2.48
CA MET A 295 -11.76 4.81 -2.03
C MET A 295 -12.05 5.46 -0.67
N TYR A 296 -11.12 5.33 0.28
CA TYR A 296 -11.22 5.99 1.58
C TYR A 296 -11.37 7.52 1.45
N ARG A 297 -10.56 8.17 0.60
CA ARG A 297 -10.63 9.63 0.38
C ARG A 297 -11.88 10.08 -0.37
N LEU A 298 -12.48 9.21 -1.20
CA LEU A 298 -13.74 9.49 -1.88
C LEU A 298 -14.91 9.46 -0.90
N GLU A 299 -14.92 8.49 0.03
CA GLU A 299 -16.00 8.28 1.00
C GLU A 299 -15.94 9.26 2.18
N THR A 300 -14.74 9.55 2.70
CA THR A 300 -14.60 10.35 3.92
C THR A 300 -14.62 11.86 3.64
N PRO A 301 -15.33 12.66 4.47
CA PRO A 301 -15.31 14.11 4.35
C PRO A 301 -13.92 14.66 4.66
N ALA A 302 -13.46 15.62 3.87
CA ALA A 302 -12.24 16.37 4.15
C ALA A 302 -12.58 17.47 5.17
N LEU A 303 -12.25 17.25 6.44
CA LEU A 303 -12.37 18.24 7.52
C LEU A 303 -11.16 19.17 7.47
N ASP A 304 -11.40 20.45 7.28
CA ASP A 304 -10.42 21.51 7.43
C ASP A 304 -10.89 22.39 8.58
N THR A 305 -10.15 22.38 9.70
CA THR A 305 -10.51 23.17 10.89
C THR A 305 -10.20 24.66 10.70
N GLY A 306 -9.68 25.07 9.54
CA GLY A 306 -9.51 26.48 9.18
C GLY A 306 -8.40 27.20 9.94
N ASN A 307 -7.64 26.51 10.80
CA ASN A 307 -6.49 27.12 11.47
C ASN A 307 -5.32 27.19 10.47
N SER A 308 -5.25 28.31 9.75
CA SER A 308 -4.10 28.64 8.89
C SER A 308 -2.84 28.99 9.71
N HIS A 309 -3.00 29.24 11.01
CA HIS A 309 -1.89 29.49 11.93
C HIS A 309 -1.63 28.28 12.85
N HIS A 310 -0.34 28.01 13.06
CA HIS A 310 0.14 26.96 13.96
C HIS A 310 0.50 27.62 15.28
N ASP A 311 -0.51 27.85 16.12
CA ASP A 311 -0.39 28.61 17.38
C ASP A 311 0.38 27.84 18.48
N ALA A 312 0.98 26.70 18.13
CA ALA A 312 1.77 25.86 19.04
C ALA A 312 3.02 26.59 19.56
N ASP A 313 3.52 27.57 18.79
CA ASP A 313 4.70 28.38 19.15
C ASP A 313 4.33 29.69 19.87
N ASP A 314 3.05 30.06 19.92
CA ASP A 314 2.54 31.24 20.65
C ASP A 314 2.36 30.91 22.13
N LEU A 315 3.48 30.68 22.82
CA LEU A 315 3.49 30.44 24.26
C LEU A 315 3.30 31.76 25.03
N PRO A 316 2.44 31.82 26.06
CA PRO A 316 2.33 32.99 26.91
C PRO A 316 3.64 33.22 27.69
N ASP A 317 4.01 34.49 27.92
CA ASP A 317 5.16 34.83 28.76
C ASP A 317 4.93 34.31 30.19
N THR A 318 5.76 33.34 30.60
CA THR A 318 5.65 32.69 31.89
C THR A 318 6.53 33.31 32.98
N ASN A 319 7.31 34.35 32.69
CA ASN A 319 8.24 34.92 33.66
C ASN A 319 7.51 35.80 34.69
N ALA A 320 7.70 35.53 35.99
CA ALA A 320 7.34 36.48 37.05
C ALA A 320 8.35 37.63 37.10
N ARG A 321 7.91 38.83 37.53
CA ARG A 321 8.77 40.01 37.69
C ARG A 321 9.26 40.20 39.14
N SER A 322 8.68 39.46 40.08
CA SER A 322 8.95 39.54 41.52
C SER A 322 9.92 38.45 41.96
N ASP A 323 10.81 38.78 42.89
CA ASP A 323 11.71 37.83 43.54
C ASP A 323 11.14 37.30 44.87
N CYS A 324 11.64 36.15 45.31
CA CYS A 324 11.34 35.63 46.64
C CYS A 324 12.01 36.48 47.72
N LEU A 325 11.30 36.70 48.83
CA LEU A 325 11.81 37.46 49.98
C LEU A 325 12.22 36.53 51.13
N PRO A 326 13.12 36.96 52.03
CA PRO A 326 13.40 36.20 53.24
C PRO A 326 12.15 36.11 54.12
N LEU A 327 12.03 35.03 54.89
CA LEU A 327 10.93 34.82 55.81
C LEU A 327 10.88 35.92 56.89
N PRO A 328 9.77 36.66 57.04
CA PRO A 328 9.67 37.71 58.06
C PRO A 328 9.47 37.13 59.47
N ASP A 329 9.84 37.92 60.48
CA ASP A 329 9.43 37.62 61.86
C ASP A 329 7.91 37.77 62.02
N SER A 330 7.28 36.75 62.57
CA SER A 330 5.83 36.64 62.67
C SER A 330 5.45 35.70 63.81
N ASP A 331 4.36 36.03 64.50
CA ASP A 331 3.80 35.22 65.57
C ASP A 331 2.60 34.38 65.07
N VAL A 332 2.21 34.51 63.79
CA VAL A 332 1.01 33.90 63.20
C VAL A 332 1.37 33.00 62.02
N LEU A 333 0.88 31.77 62.06
CA LEU A 333 1.05 30.77 61.01
C LEU A 333 -0.31 30.21 60.58
N LEU A 334 -0.58 30.25 59.28
CA LEU A 334 -1.78 29.70 58.67
C LEU A 334 -1.39 28.59 57.69
N CYS A 335 -1.87 27.38 57.93
CA CYS A 335 -1.62 26.21 57.09
C CYS A 335 -2.77 26.03 56.10
N TRP A 336 -2.52 26.23 54.82
CA TRP A 336 -3.54 26.12 53.77
C TRP A 336 -3.65 24.70 53.22
N ALA A 337 -4.86 24.16 53.14
CA ALA A 337 -5.18 22.89 52.49
C ALA A 337 -4.24 21.72 52.89
N GLY A 338 -3.93 21.62 54.20
CA GLY A 338 -3.06 20.59 54.75
C GLY A 338 -1.56 20.79 54.45
N ALA A 339 -1.12 21.99 54.10
CA ALA A 339 0.30 22.32 54.05
C ALA A 339 0.94 22.18 55.45
N GLY A 340 2.06 21.46 55.56
CA GLY A 340 2.70 21.17 56.85
C GLY A 340 2.23 19.89 57.55
N GLU A 341 1.42 19.06 56.90
CA GLU A 341 1.08 17.70 57.37
C GLU A 341 1.99 16.64 56.71
N PRO A 342 2.35 15.54 57.40
CA PRO A 342 1.92 15.16 58.76
C PRO A 342 2.70 15.85 59.88
N GLU A 343 3.86 16.45 59.57
CA GLU A 343 4.71 17.11 60.56
C GLU A 343 5.13 18.50 60.09
N LEU A 344 4.79 19.51 60.90
CA LEU A 344 5.11 20.90 60.63
C LEU A 344 6.56 21.17 61.09
N PRO A 345 7.45 21.73 60.24
CA PRO A 345 8.85 21.92 60.59
C PRO A 345 9.02 22.76 61.85
N GLU A 346 9.84 22.29 62.80
CA GLU A 346 10.06 23.01 64.07
C GLU A 346 10.54 24.45 63.87
N GLY A 347 11.36 24.71 62.84
CA GLY A 347 11.82 26.06 62.50
C GLY A 347 10.70 27.03 62.08
N LEU A 348 9.58 26.52 61.55
CA LEU A 348 8.41 27.32 61.19
C LEU A 348 7.39 27.40 62.33
N ARG A 349 7.34 26.38 63.20
CA ARG A 349 6.44 26.32 64.35
C ARG A 349 6.96 27.08 65.58
N SER A 350 8.27 27.07 65.79
CA SER A 350 8.91 27.68 66.95
C SER A 350 8.66 29.20 66.99
N GLY A 351 8.25 29.72 68.14
CA GLY A 351 7.94 31.14 68.33
C GLY A 351 6.57 31.59 67.82
N LYS A 352 5.78 30.72 67.16
CA LYS A 352 4.40 31.06 66.73
C LYS A 352 3.43 30.98 67.91
N GLN A 353 2.67 32.04 68.12
CA GLN A 353 1.64 32.10 69.16
C GLN A 353 0.27 31.64 68.64
N LEU A 354 0.02 31.82 67.33
CA LEU A 354 -1.23 31.44 66.69
C LEU A 354 -0.92 30.57 65.48
N VAL A 355 -1.32 29.30 65.54
CA VAL A 355 -1.21 28.34 64.43
C VAL A 355 -2.63 27.89 64.07
N LEU A 356 -3.04 28.12 62.84
CA LEU A 356 -4.38 27.86 62.34
C LEU A 356 -4.32 27.07 61.03
N HIS A 357 -5.43 26.42 60.68
CA HIS A 357 -5.59 25.68 59.43
C HIS A 357 -6.81 26.25 58.69
N ALA A 358 -6.71 26.37 57.37
CA ALA A 358 -7.79 26.83 56.50
C ALA A 358 -7.72 26.13 55.13
N GLY A 359 -8.83 26.07 54.42
CA GLY A 359 -8.94 25.46 53.10
C GLY A 359 -8.77 23.92 53.09
N GLY A 360 -8.95 23.33 51.90
CA GLY A 360 -8.87 21.88 51.71
C GLY A 360 -10.03 21.14 52.37
N THR A 361 -9.78 20.43 53.46
CA THR A 361 -10.82 19.68 54.20
C THR A 361 -11.53 20.53 55.27
N ALA A 362 -11.10 21.77 55.49
CA ALA A 362 -11.77 22.72 56.40
C ALA A 362 -13.12 23.17 55.83
N SER A 363 -14.09 23.44 56.71
CA SER A 363 -15.38 24.03 56.30
C SER A 363 -15.26 25.55 56.14
N LEU A 364 -16.17 26.18 55.38
CA LEU A 364 -16.20 27.64 55.24
C LEU A 364 -16.32 28.38 56.59
N SER A 365 -17.03 27.78 57.56
CA SER A 365 -17.10 28.35 58.92
C SER A 365 -15.77 28.28 59.67
N ASP A 366 -14.96 27.25 59.42
CA ASP A 366 -13.61 27.14 60.01
C ASP A 366 -12.68 28.20 59.41
N ASP A 367 -12.77 28.42 58.10
CA ASP A 367 -12.03 29.46 57.39
C ASP A 367 -12.38 30.87 57.90
N ASP A 368 -13.68 31.16 58.08
CA ASP A 368 -14.16 32.41 58.66
C ASP A 368 -13.65 32.61 60.10
N GLN A 369 -13.68 31.55 60.91
CA GLN A 369 -13.18 31.59 62.28
C GLN A 369 -11.66 31.82 62.32
N ALA A 370 -10.90 31.20 61.42
CA ALA A 370 -9.47 31.42 61.28
C ALA A 370 -9.17 32.87 60.90
N MET A 371 -9.87 33.44 59.91
CA MET A 371 -9.72 34.84 59.49
C MET A 371 -10.01 35.81 60.65
N GLN A 372 -11.09 35.60 61.40
CA GLN A 372 -11.45 36.46 62.54
C GLN A 372 -10.44 36.36 63.68
N SER A 373 -9.94 35.16 63.97
CA SER A 373 -8.92 34.94 65.01
C SER A 373 -7.61 35.65 64.67
N ILE A 374 -7.20 35.59 63.40
CA ILE A 374 -6.04 36.35 62.89
C ILE A 374 -6.31 37.85 63.01
N ALA A 375 -7.49 38.34 62.63
CA ALA A 375 -7.83 39.76 62.71
C ALA A 375 -7.70 40.32 64.13
N VAL A 376 -8.18 39.57 65.14
CA VAL A 376 -8.05 39.96 66.56
C VAL A 376 -6.59 39.99 66.98
N HIS A 377 -5.79 39.00 66.58
CA HIS A 377 -4.37 38.95 66.90
C HIS A 377 -3.59 40.11 66.26
N LEU A 378 -3.85 40.40 64.98
CA LEU A 378 -3.20 41.47 64.23
C LEU A 378 -3.47 42.86 64.81
N ARG A 379 -4.67 43.09 65.38
CA ARG A 379 -4.99 44.35 66.08
C ARG A 379 -4.15 44.57 67.33
N ALA A 380 -3.78 43.49 68.02
CA ALA A 380 -2.90 43.56 69.19
C ALA A 380 -1.41 43.63 68.80
N ARG A 381 -1.02 42.92 67.73
CA ARG A 381 0.35 42.83 67.24
C ARG A 381 0.38 42.85 65.70
N PRO A 382 0.72 43.99 65.07
CA PRO A 382 0.73 44.10 63.62
C PRO A 382 2.00 43.48 63.03
N LYS A 383 2.10 42.14 63.05
CA LYS A 383 3.15 41.37 62.35
C LYS A 383 2.59 40.72 61.07
N PRO A 384 3.42 40.40 60.06
CA PRO A 384 2.97 39.66 58.87
C PRO A 384 2.38 38.29 59.23
N VAL A 385 1.46 37.76 58.44
CA VAL A 385 0.92 36.41 58.57
C VAL A 385 1.72 35.47 57.67
N ILE A 386 2.26 34.37 58.21
CA ILE A 386 2.88 33.34 57.37
C ILE A 386 1.79 32.38 56.89
N LEU A 387 1.63 32.27 55.58
CA LEU A 387 0.68 31.37 54.93
C LEU A 387 1.45 30.23 54.24
N LEU A 388 1.34 29.03 54.77
CA LEU A 388 1.95 27.84 54.18
C LEU A 388 1.05 27.26 53.11
N VAL A 389 1.63 26.98 51.94
CA VAL A 389 0.98 26.28 50.82
C VAL A 389 1.89 25.15 50.34
N ARG A 390 1.34 24.17 49.61
CA ARG A 390 2.16 23.09 49.01
C ARG A 390 2.74 23.57 47.69
N SER A 391 4.06 23.51 47.51
CA SER A 391 4.73 24.03 46.30
C SER A 391 4.28 23.34 45.02
N TRP A 392 4.01 22.02 45.09
CA TRP A 392 3.57 21.21 43.95
C TRP A 392 2.12 21.48 43.53
N GLN A 393 1.30 22.08 44.40
CA GLN A 393 -0.07 22.44 44.05
C GLN A 393 -0.08 23.79 43.34
N PRO A 394 -0.86 23.94 42.26
CA PRO A 394 -1.05 25.26 41.66
C PRO A 394 -1.87 26.16 42.60
N PRO A 395 -1.67 27.48 42.57
CA PRO A 395 -2.53 28.43 43.29
C PRO A 395 -4.00 28.29 42.84
N THR A 396 -4.90 28.05 43.79
CA THR A 396 -6.33 27.82 43.51
C THR A 396 -7.15 29.10 43.60
N GLY A 397 -8.36 29.09 43.01
CA GLY A 397 -9.33 30.18 43.13
C GLY A 397 -9.79 30.38 44.58
N GLU A 398 -10.04 29.29 45.30
CA GLU A 398 -10.43 29.32 46.72
C GLU A 398 -9.43 30.07 47.60
N LEU A 399 -8.13 29.91 47.33
CA LEU A 399 -7.11 30.64 48.07
C LEU A 399 -7.12 32.14 47.74
N ALA A 400 -7.41 32.50 46.49
CA ALA A 400 -7.55 33.91 46.09
C ALA A 400 -8.75 34.55 46.80
N ASP A 401 -9.90 33.86 46.82
CA ASP A 401 -11.13 34.32 47.46
C ASP A 401 -10.95 34.46 48.99
N PHE A 402 -10.23 33.54 49.61
CA PHE A 402 -9.85 33.61 51.02
C PHE A 402 -8.96 34.83 51.31
N LEU A 403 -7.93 35.07 50.50
CA LEU A 403 -7.03 36.22 50.66
C LEU A 403 -7.74 37.55 50.41
N GLU A 404 -8.69 37.60 49.48
CA GLU A 404 -9.52 38.78 49.23
C GLU A 404 -10.44 39.06 50.44
N SER A 405 -11.10 38.04 50.98
CA SER A 405 -11.92 38.15 52.18
C SER A 405 -11.09 38.58 53.40
N ALA A 406 -9.91 37.98 53.57
CA ALA A 406 -8.97 38.32 54.62
C ALA A 406 -8.53 39.79 54.55
N ARG A 407 -8.27 40.32 53.33
CA ARG A 407 -7.91 41.72 53.13
C ARG A 407 -9.02 42.68 53.60
N GLY A 408 -10.29 42.30 53.46
CA GLY A 408 -11.42 43.12 53.94
C GLY A 408 -11.63 43.10 55.46
N ILE A 409 -11.14 42.07 56.15
CA ILE A 409 -11.37 41.85 57.59
C ILE A 409 -10.16 42.27 58.44
N TRP A 410 -8.95 42.03 57.93
CA TRP A 410 -7.71 42.33 58.64
C TRP A 410 -7.40 43.83 58.66
N PRO A 411 -6.66 44.33 59.67
CA PRO A 411 -6.29 45.74 59.74
C PRO A 411 -5.52 46.23 58.51
N ASP A 412 -5.70 47.50 58.15
CA ASP A 412 -4.96 48.13 57.05
C ASP A 412 -3.44 48.01 57.27
N GLY A 413 -2.72 47.65 56.21
CA GLY A 413 -1.26 47.42 56.25
C GLY A 413 -0.84 45.99 56.66
N SER A 414 -1.81 45.08 56.89
CA SER A 414 -1.52 43.66 57.06
C SER A 414 -0.82 43.07 55.83
N ARG A 415 0.14 42.17 56.06
CA ARG A 415 0.91 41.51 55.00
C ARG A 415 0.89 40.00 55.17
N VAL A 416 0.92 39.27 54.07
CA VAL A 416 1.00 37.81 54.01
C VAL A 416 2.33 37.41 53.37
N ALA A 417 3.12 36.64 54.12
CA ALA A 417 4.25 35.91 53.59
C ALA A 417 3.77 34.52 53.16
N LEU A 418 3.52 34.34 51.86
CA LEU A 418 3.13 33.08 51.27
C LEU A 418 4.38 32.20 51.10
N VAL A 419 4.36 31.02 51.69
CA VAL A 419 5.51 30.11 51.76
C VAL A 419 5.14 28.79 51.07
N PRO A 420 5.59 28.58 49.83
CA PRO A 420 5.45 27.29 49.15
C PRO A 420 6.40 26.28 49.78
N LEU A 421 5.84 25.25 50.42
CA LEU A 421 6.59 24.20 51.08
C LEU A 421 6.75 23.00 50.13
N ALA A 422 7.99 22.54 49.97
CA ALA A 422 8.28 21.30 49.26
C ALA A 422 7.74 20.08 50.05
N PRO A 423 7.51 18.92 49.40
CA PRO A 423 7.13 17.69 50.09
C PRO A 423 8.14 17.27 51.17
N ASP A 424 9.43 17.51 50.92
CA ASP A 424 10.48 17.45 51.92
C ASP A 424 10.74 18.87 52.43
N SER A 425 10.32 19.16 53.66
CA SER A 425 10.48 20.47 54.28
C SER A 425 11.93 20.89 54.53
N SER A 426 12.89 19.96 54.37
CA SER A 426 14.32 20.26 54.45
C SER A 426 14.93 20.69 53.13
N GLN A 427 14.12 20.78 52.05
CA GLN A 427 14.55 21.20 50.72
C GLN A 427 13.79 22.45 50.26
N GLU A 428 14.47 23.29 49.50
CA GLU A 428 13.83 24.39 48.79
C GLU A 428 13.04 23.84 47.58
N PRO A 429 11.83 24.37 47.30
CA PRO A 429 11.09 23.98 46.10
C PRO A 429 11.83 24.36 44.81
N ASP A 430 11.65 23.55 43.77
CA ASP A 430 12.21 23.87 42.46
C ASP A 430 11.64 25.18 41.89
N ALA A 431 12.44 25.90 41.10
CA ALA A 431 12.04 27.17 40.48
C ALA A 431 10.72 27.07 39.69
N HIS A 432 10.47 25.96 38.98
CA HIS A 432 9.24 25.76 38.21
C HIS A 432 7.97 25.65 39.08
N GLN A 433 8.12 25.27 40.36
CA GLN A 433 7.03 25.22 41.33
C GLN A 433 6.79 26.59 41.97
N ILE A 434 7.83 27.41 42.10
CA ILE A 434 7.76 28.75 42.69
C ILE A 434 7.15 29.77 41.71
N GLN A 435 7.48 29.69 40.41
CA GLN A 435 7.03 30.66 39.40
C GLN A 435 5.50 30.87 39.36
N PRO A 436 4.65 29.83 39.44
CA PRO A 436 3.20 30.01 39.59
C PRO A 436 2.79 30.82 40.83
N TRP A 437 3.46 30.62 41.98
CA TRP A 437 3.19 31.33 43.23
C TRP A 437 3.61 32.80 43.17
N LEU A 438 4.71 33.12 42.49
CA LEU A 438 5.14 34.50 42.25
C LEU A 438 4.12 35.26 41.40
N ARG A 439 3.66 34.66 40.29
CA ARG A 439 2.61 35.25 39.44
C ARG A 439 1.28 35.40 40.19
N PHE A 440 0.96 34.44 41.06
CA PHE A 440 -0.22 34.52 41.91
C PHE A 440 -0.13 35.70 42.88
N ALA A 441 1.00 35.88 43.55
CA ALA A 441 1.23 37.01 44.45
C ALA A 441 1.13 38.36 43.70
N GLU A 442 1.71 38.46 42.49
CA GLU A 442 1.58 39.65 41.64
C GLU A 442 0.13 39.96 41.27
N ARG A 443 -0.65 38.93 40.91
CA ARG A 443 -2.06 39.07 40.55
C ARG A 443 -2.93 39.49 41.73
N VAL A 444 -2.67 38.94 42.92
CA VAL A 444 -3.39 39.31 44.15
C VAL A 444 -2.97 40.70 44.63
N GLY A 445 -1.71 41.07 44.41
CA GLY A 445 -1.12 42.38 44.72
C GLY A 445 0.06 42.23 45.69
N SER A 446 1.25 42.58 45.21
CA SER A 446 2.53 42.40 45.92
C SER A 446 2.68 43.22 47.21
N ASP A 447 1.79 44.18 47.46
CA ASP A 447 1.73 44.95 48.70
C ASP A 447 1.11 44.15 49.85
N PHE A 448 0.23 43.21 49.53
CA PHE A 448 -0.50 42.38 50.48
C PHE A 448 0.07 40.96 50.58
N VAL A 449 0.43 40.34 49.46
CA VAL A 449 0.97 38.96 49.43
C VAL A 449 2.36 38.97 48.80
N GLN A 450 3.33 38.39 49.50
CA GLN A 450 4.69 38.22 49.00
C GLN A 450 5.13 36.77 49.18
N VAL A 451 5.85 36.24 48.21
CA VAL A 451 6.38 34.87 48.30
C VAL A 451 7.66 34.90 49.12
N SER A 452 7.71 34.11 50.17
CA SER A 452 8.88 33.96 51.04
C SER A 452 9.36 32.52 51.09
N LEU A 453 10.68 32.36 51.17
CA LEU A 453 11.30 31.05 51.40
C LEU A 453 11.93 31.03 52.79
N PRO A 454 11.71 29.98 53.59
CA PRO A 454 12.38 29.82 54.88
C PRO A 454 13.88 29.60 54.65
N PRO A 455 14.77 30.16 55.49
CA PRO A 455 16.18 29.83 55.42
C PRO A 455 16.35 28.35 55.78
N LEU A 456 16.92 27.56 54.86
CA LEU A 456 17.22 26.15 55.11
C LEU A 456 18.21 26.02 56.28
N GLN A 457 17.76 25.49 57.42
CA GLN A 457 18.70 24.84 58.33
C GLN A 457 19.11 23.52 57.68
N MET A 458 20.31 23.48 57.09
CA MET A 458 20.95 22.22 56.76
C MET A 458 20.95 21.35 58.03
N ARG A 459 20.20 20.23 58.02
CA ARG A 459 20.45 19.16 58.98
C ARG A 459 21.90 18.73 58.76
N ASP A 460 22.75 19.03 59.72
CA ASP A 460 24.13 18.57 59.74
C ASP A 460 24.12 17.03 59.64
N PRO A 461 24.70 16.41 58.59
CA PRO A 461 24.57 14.96 58.35
C PRO A 461 25.16 14.08 59.45
N TYR A 462 25.80 14.66 60.48
CA TYR A 462 26.37 13.98 61.63
C TYR A 462 25.46 13.88 62.86
N SER A 463 24.26 14.46 62.84
CA SER A 463 23.33 14.41 63.99
C SER A 463 22.66 13.06 64.23
N ALA A 464 22.82 12.07 63.33
CA ALA A 464 22.24 10.73 63.46
C ALA A 464 23.17 9.66 64.09
N LEU A 465 24.35 10.04 64.59
CA LEU A 465 25.36 9.10 65.14
C LEU A 465 25.55 9.21 66.66
N GLY A 466 24.55 9.73 67.38
CA GLY A 466 24.64 10.07 68.81
C GLY A 466 23.61 9.43 69.75
N GLU A 467 22.87 8.41 69.33
CA GLU A 467 22.02 7.61 70.23
C GLU A 467 22.19 6.11 69.93
N HIS A 468 23.35 5.57 70.33
CA HIS A 468 23.51 4.20 70.83
C HIS A 468 24.95 4.06 71.35
N LEU A 469 25.18 4.51 72.58
CA LEU A 469 26.05 3.89 73.60
C LEU A 469 25.94 4.63 74.93
#